data_AF-A0A1I7H1A7-F1
#
_entry.id   AF-A0A1I7H1A7-F1
#
_cell.length_a   1.000
_cell.length_b   1.000
_cell.length_c   1.000
_cell.angle_alpha   90.00
_cell.angle_beta   90.00
_cell.angle_gamma   90.00
#
_symmetry.space_group_name_H-M   'P 1'
#
loop_
_entity.id
_entity.type
_entity.pdbx_description
1 polymer ?
#
loop_
_entity_poly.entity_id
_entity_poly.type
_entity_poly.pdbx_seq_one_letter_code
_entity_poly.pdbx_strand_id
1 'polypeptide(L)'
;MKKTSYTLLAAAVLGTISFWPDTAATAFPAAELAYGQAQQDTIKTKKSSNRVHIVTGNDDKGKHSYINIYNGRNESITYKGDVTLTDDFTSIKSISPGGYLNYSLSVDGDKKELELKSDAQGKLTRRYLVDGKEVAFAPAGEQWLQEMMPGLIAKTGIGLEARVKDIYQKQGAKGVLAEAGKVEGEHGKLKMVSYLLQQPNLKPADMTLALQRAGDYTSSDYELSKLLRNVPASYLGKQELANAYLSAAGKVSSDYEKSKVLAHLLDTPNLSKQTTDQALKVIGTVSSDYEKGKLVQKFISNKELLKNSYQGTFGLIGNFSSDYEKSKSIQSILKQHALSAAQFQELLPVVRNISSDYEKSKVLRAMAPKLPGDATALRQDYEKVAKTISSDYEYRKAMEALD
;
A
#
# COMPACT_ATOMS: atom_id res chain seq x y z
N MET A 1 54.92 -31.41 -35.73
CA MET A 1 54.28 -30.98 -36.99
C MET A 1 53.58 -29.64 -36.77
N LYS A 2 53.52 -28.84 -37.83
CA LYS A 2 53.60 -27.36 -37.92
C LYS A 2 52.67 -26.51 -37.02
N LYS A 3 53.32 -25.52 -36.38
CA LYS A 3 52.81 -24.19 -35.98
C LYS A 3 52.57 -23.32 -37.22
N THR A 4 51.67 -22.34 -37.13
CA THR A 4 51.97 -20.97 -37.59
C THR A 4 51.09 -19.93 -36.90
N SER A 5 51.74 -19.02 -36.18
CA SER A 5 51.28 -17.67 -35.88
C SER A 5 51.84 -16.73 -36.94
N TYR A 6 51.13 -15.66 -37.30
CA TYR A 6 51.76 -14.45 -37.83
C TYR A 6 51.05 -13.20 -37.29
N THR A 7 51.88 -12.27 -36.86
CA THR A 7 51.62 -10.93 -36.35
C THR A 7 52.05 -9.92 -37.44
N LEU A 8 51.42 -8.74 -37.52
CA LEU A 8 52.06 -7.39 -37.54
C LEU A 8 51.24 -6.31 -38.30
N LEU A 9 51.05 -5.16 -37.61
CA LEU A 9 51.15 -3.72 -38.01
C LEU A 9 50.37 -3.18 -39.23
N ALA A 10 49.97 -1.91 -39.39
CA ALA A 10 49.86 -0.67 -38.60
C ALA A 10 49.27 0.43 -39.55
N ALA A 11 48.65 1.49 -38.98
CA ALA A 11 48.40 2.84 -39.56
C ALA A 11 47.46 2.97 -40.80
N ALA A 12 46.71 4.04 -41.10
CA ALA A 12 46.31 5.30 -40.46
C ALA A 12 45.18 5.95 -41.34
N VAL A 13 44.24 6.65 -40.68
CA VAL A 13 43.45 7.86 -41.06
C VAL A 13 42.92 8.04 -42.51
N LEU A 14 41.59 8.20 -42.66
CA LEU A 14 40.90 9.38 -43.26
C LEU A 14 39.38 9.18 -43.43
N GLY A 15 38.59 10.10 -42.84
CA GLY A 15 37.39 10.71 -43.45
C GLY A 15 36.04 9.99 -43.37
N THR A 16 35.09 10.60 -42.65
CA THR A 16 33.67 10.86 -43.05
C THR A 16 32.92 11.42 -41.82
N ILE A 17 32.93 12.74 -41.62
CA ILE A 17 31.88 13.71 -41.99
C ILE A 17 30.56 13.47 -41.25
N SER A 18 30.39 14.25 -40.18
CA SER A 18 29.12 14.54 -39.51
C SER A 18 28.45 15.72 -40.23
N PHE A 19 27.17 15.60 -40.55
CA PHE A 19 26.35 16.72 -41.04
C PHE A 19 25.37 17.17 -39.96
N TRP A 20 25.60 18.36 -39.43
CA TRP A 20 24.58 19.28 -38.92
C TRP A 20 24.62 20.51 -39.82
N PRO A 21 23.48 21.13 -40.14
CA PRO A 21 23.45 22.55 -40.42
C PRO A 21 22.72 23.29 -39.30
N ASP A 22 23.46 24.14 -38.60
CA ASP A 22 22.93 25.39 -38.06
C ASP A 22 22.60 26.32 -39.23
N THR A 23 21.51 27.09 -39.14
CA THR A 23 21.60 28.56 -39.01
C THR A 23 20.23 29.25 -39.05
N ALA A 24 20.21 30.35 -38.27
CA ALA A 24 19.49 31.59 -38.48
C ALA A 24 18.03 31.69 -37.97
N ALA A 25 17.95 32.26 -36.77
CA ALA A 25 16.81 33.04 -36.30
C ALA A 25 16.56 34.25 -37.22
N THR A 26 15.30 34.42 -37.64
CA THR A 26 14.74 35.70 -38.10
C THR A 26 13.46 35.96 -37.31
N ALA A 27 13.40 37.16 -36.72
CA ALA A 27 12.25 37.69 -36.00
C ALA A 27 11.21 38.30 -36.96
N PHE A 28 10.08 38.72 -36.37
CA PHE A 28 8.96 39.56 -36.85
C PHE A 28 7.64 38.81 -37.16
N PRO A 29 6.46 39.44 -36.96
CA PRO A 29 6.09 40.50 -36.02
C PRO A 29 4.86 40.15 -35.15
N ALA A 30 4.68 40.88 -34.05
CA ALA A 30 3.43 40.93 -33.31
C ALA A 30 2.36 41.61 -34.17
N ALA A 31 1.28 40.89 -34.49
CA ALA A 31 0.07 41.45 -35.08
C ALA A 31 -1.11 41.16 -34.15
N GLU A 32 -1.66 42.23 -33.58
CA GLU A 32 -2.98 42.27 -32.95
C GLU A 32 -4.03 41.62 -33.87
N LEU A 33 -4.74 40.63 -33.34
CA LEU A 33 -5.99 40.15 -33.93
C LEU A 33 -7.13 40.43 -32.96
N ALA A 34 -8.08 41.19 -33.50
CA ALA A 34 -9.21 41.81 -32.87
C ALA A 34 -10.12 40.84 -32.11
N TYR A 35 -10.66 41.34 -30.98
CA TYR A 35 -11.84 40.79 -30.34
C TYR A 35 -13.05 40.92 -31.28
N GLY A 36 -13.36 39.86 -32.01
CA GLY A 36 -14.63 39.66 -32.68
C GLY A 36 -15.51 38.73 -31.85
N GLN A 37 -16.61 39.25 -31.30
CA GLN A 37 -17.66 38.43 -30.70
C GLN A 37 -18.30 37.56 -31.80
N ALA A 38 -18.02 36.25 -31.78
CA ALA A 38 -18.70 35.26 -32.61
C ALA A 38 -19.56 34.34 -31.72
N GLN A 39 -20.81 34.17 -32.12
CA GLN A 39 -21.88 33.48 -31.41
C GLN A 39 -21.50 32.04 -31.02
N GLN A 40 -21.85 31.64 -29.80
CA GLN A 40 -21.83 30.26 -29.34
C GLN A 40 -22.86 29.43 -30.10
N ASP A 41 -22.46 28.76 -31.17
CA ASP A 41 -23.17 27.57 -31.61
C ASP A 41 -22.80 26.41 -30.67
N THR A 42 -23.67 26.17 -29.69
CA THR A 42 -23.59 25.03 -28.79
C THR A 42 -23.72 23.72 -29.58
N ILE A 43 -22.58 23.09 -29.89
CA ILE A 43 -22.56 21.64 -30.11
C ILE A 43 -22.87 21.01 -28.75
N LYS A 44 -24.11 20.52 -28.58
CA LYS A 44 -24.47 19.66 -27.45
C LYS A 44 -23.75 18.32 -27.60
N THR A 45 -22.51 18.23 -27.11
CA THR A 45 -21.92 16.94 -26.79
C THR A 45 -22.70 16.38 -25.59
N LYS A 46 -23.36 15.22 -25.79
CA LYS A 46 -23.92 14.45 -24.67
C LYS A 46 -22.77 14.15 -23.71
N LYS A 47 -22.71 14.87 -22.59
CA LYS A 47 -21.87 14.50 -21.45
C LYS A 47 -22.37 13.14 -20.96
N SER A 48 -21.75 12.06 -21.42
CA SER A 48 -21.84 10.75 -20.79
C SER A 48 -21.28 10.92 -19.37
N SER A 49 -22.16 11.01 -18.39
CA SER A 49 -21.78 10.97 -16.99
C SER A 49 -21.31 9.55 -16.70
N ASN A 50 -19.99 9.34 -16.65
CA ASN A 50 -19.38 8.11 -16.16
C ASN A 50 -19.70 7.96 -14.66
N ARG A 51 -20.88 7.43 -14.31
CA ARG A 51 -21.23 7.13 -12.92
C ARG A 51 -20.75 5.72 -12.60
N VAL A 52 -19.86 5.62 -11.62
CA VAL A 52 -19.50 4.36 -10.97
C VAL A 52 -20.45 4.19 -9.77
N HIS A 53 -21.28 3.15 -9.80
CA HIS A 53 -22.08 2.74 -8.64
C HIS A 53 -21.68 1.33 -8.22
N ILE A 54 -20.97 1.21 -7.10
CA ILE A 54 -20.60 -0.07 -6.49
C ILE A 54 -21.36 -0.23 -5.17
N VAL A 55 -22.14 -1.31 -5.05
CA VAL A 55 -22.82 -1.69 -3.80
C VAL A 55 -22.33 -3.08 -3.42
N THR A 56 -21.78 -3.21 -2.22
CA THR A 56 -21.44 -4.49 -1.60
C THR A 56 -22.15 -4.57 -0.25
N GLY A 57 -22.84 -5.67 0.03
CA GLY A 57 -23.55 -5.83 1.29
C GLY A 57 -23.77 -7.29 1.65
N ASN A 58 -23.92 -7.53 2.94
CA ASN A 58 -24.44 -8.77 3.52
C ASN A 58 -25.65 -8.40 4.39
N ASP A 59 -26.75 -9.13 4.28
CA ASP A 59 -27.89 -8.96 5.20
C ASP A 59 -27.80 -9.92 6.38
N ASP A 60 -28.58 -9.67 7.43
CA ASP A 60 -28.65 -10.54 8.62
C ASP A 60 -29.16 -11.96 8.31
N LYS A 61 -29.61 -12.21 7.07
CA LYS A 61 -30.13 -13.50 6.59
C LYS A 61 -29.11 -14.24 5.72
N GLY A 62 -27.86 -13.78 5.66
CA GLY A 62 -26.75 -14.41 4.94
C GLY A 62 -26.82 -14.23 3.42
N LYS A 63 -27.52 -13.20 2.93
CA LYS A 63 -27.53 -12.83 1.52
C LYS A 63 -26.38 -11.88 1.24
N HIS A 64 -25.51 -12.29 0.33
CA HIS A 64 -24.44 -11.46 -0.19
C HIS A 64 -24.86 -10.84 -1.52
N SER A 65 -24.60 -9.54 -1.68
CA SER A 65 -24.84 -8.82 -2.93
C SER A 65 -23.63 -7.98 -3.33
N TYR A 66 -23.29 -8.03 -4.61
CA TYR A 66 -22.33 -7.17 -5.28
C TYR A 66 -23.00 -6.61 -6.53
N ILE A 67 -22.98 -5.29 -6.71
CA ILE A 67 -23.48 -4.60 -7.90
C ILE A 67 -22.40 -3.63 -8.34
N ASN A 68 -22.07 -3.64 -9.64
CA ASN A 68 -21.17 -2.68 -10.26
C ASN A 68 -21.79 -2.17 -11.56
N ILE A 69 -22.11 -0.88 -11.59
CA ILE A 69 -22.59 -0.19 -12.78
C ILE A 69 -21.54 0.82 -13.19
N TYR A 70 -21.03 0.67 -14.42
CA TYR A 70 -19.97 1.50 -14.97
C TYR A 70 -20.03 1.52 -16.50
N ASN A 71 -20.13 2.71 -17.12
CA ASN A 71 -19.99 2.92 -18.56
C ASN A 71 -20.63 1.84 -19.47
N GLY A 72 -21.96 1.71 -19.42
CA GLY A 72 -22.68 0.74 -20.26
C GLY A 72 -22.57 -0.72 -19.78
N ARG A 73 -21.74 -1.01 -18.78
CA ARG A 73 -21.66 -2.29 -18.09
C ARG A 73 -22.48 -2.27 -16.80
N ASN A 74 -23.32 -3.29 -16.61
CA ASN A 74 -24.04 -3.55 -15.38
C ASN A 74 -23.80 -5.00 -14.95
N GLU A 75 -23.14 -5.18 -13.82
CA GLU A 75 -22.83 -6.48 -13.25
C GLU A 75 -23.49 -6.62 -11.87
N SER A 76 -24.20 -7.72 -11.65
CA SER A 76 -24.78 -8.07 -10.36
C SER A 76 -24.46 -9.52 -10.00
N ILE A 77 -24.01 -9.73 -8.76
CA ILE A 77 -23.82 -11.03 -8.15
C ILE A 77 -24.64 -11.04 -6.87
N THR A 78 -25.52 -12.02 -6.71
CA THR A 78 -26.22 -12.24 -5.45
C THR A 78 -26.20 -13.71 -5.11
N TYR A 79 -25.81 -14.06 -3.89
CA TYR A 79 -25.85 -15.46 -3.46
C TYR A 79 -26.25 -15.57 -1.99
N LYS A 80 -26.75 -16.75 -1.64
CA LYS A 80 -27.11 -17.14 -0.26
C LYS A 80 -26.81 -18.61 -0.06
N GLY A 81 -26.31 -18.93 1.14
CA GLY A 81 -26.01 -20.29 1.54
C GLY A 81 -24.56 -20.67 1.31
N ASP A 82 -24.18 -21.85 1.79
CA ASP A 82 -22.81 -22.35 1.70
C ASP A 82 -22.54 -22.85 0.29
N VAL A 83 -21.60 -22.21 -0.41
CA VAL A 83 -21.26 -22.55 -1.79
C VAL A 83 -19.97 -23.36 -1.80
N THR A 84 -20.01 -24.55 -2.39
CA THR A 84 -18.84 -25.39 -2.62
C THR A 84 -18.42 -25.31 -4.07
N LEU A 85 -17.17 -24.94 -4.33
CA LEU A 85 -16.58 -24.89 -5.66
C LEU A 85 -16.04 -26.26 -6.10
N THR A 86 -15.89 -26.46 -7.40
CA THR A 86 -15.08 -27.57 -7.95
C THR A 86 -13.61 -27.38 -7.60
N ASP A 87 -12.81 -28.45 -7.68
CA ASP A 87 -11.42 -28.44 -7.22
C ASP A 87 -10.47 -27.60 -8.09
N ASP A 88 -10.87 -27.33 -9.32
CA ASP A 88 -10.19 -26.47 -10.29
C ASP A 88 -10.72 -25.03 -10.29
N PHE A 89 -11.66 -24.70 -9.40
CA PHE A 89 -12.31 -23.39 -9.30
C PHE A 89 -13.10 -22.95 -10.54
N THR A 90 -13.40 -23.85 -11.47
CA THR A 90 -14.10 -23.53 -12.72
C THR A 90 -15.63 -23.58 -12.63
N SER A 91 -16.19 -24.14 -11.56
CA SER A 91 -17.64 -24.24 -11.38
C SER A 91 -18.07 -24.35 -9.92
N ILE A 92 -19.39 -24.39 -9.72
CA ILE A 92 -20.02 -24.60 -8.41
C ILE A 92 -20.49 -26.05 -8.32
N LYS A 93 -19.92 -26.79 -7.37
CA LYS A 93 -20.24 -28.19 -7.08
C LYS A 93 -21.58 -28.33 -6.36
N SER A 94 -21.81 -27.52 -5.34
CA SER A 94 -23.07 -27.53 -4.58
C SER A 94 -23.33 -26.18 -3.90
N ILE A 95 -24.60 -25.96 -3.54
CA ILE A 95 -25.02 -24.87 -2.67
C ILE A 95 -25.90 -25.50 -1.58
N SER A 96 -25.77 -25.05 -0.33
CA SER A 96 -26.60 -25.53 0.78
C SER A 96 -28.10 -25.50 0.44
N PRO A 97 -28.94 -26.39 1.01
CA PRO A 97 -30.37 -26.45 0.71
C PRO A 97 -31.08 -25.09 0.84
N GLY A 98 -31.91 -24.76 -0.15
CA GLY A 98 -32.59 -23.45 -0.24
C GLY A 98 -31.68 -22.25 -0.56
N GLY A 99 -30.39 -22.49 -0.80
CA GLY A 99 -29.44 -21.48 -1.25
C GLY A 99 -29.46 -21.27 -2.76
N TYR A 100 -28.82 -20.19 -3.21
CA TYR A 100 -28.76 -19.83 -4.61
C TYR A 100 -27.55 -18.96 -4.95
N LEU A 101 -27.23 -18.87 -6.23
CA LEU A 101 -26.39 -17.84 -6.83
C LEU A 101 -27.08 -17.32 -8.09
N ASN A 102 -27.22 -16.01 -8.18
CA ASN A 102 -27.65 -15.30 -9.37
C ASN A 102 -26.51 -14.40 -9.83
N TYR A 103 -26.11 -14.55 -11.08
CA TYR A 103 -25.17 -13.67 -11.74
C TYR A 103 -25.83 -13.04 -12.95
N SER A 104 -25.74 -11.72 -13.09
CA SER A 104 -26.21 -10.99 -14.27
C SER A 104 -25.10 -10.08 -14.74
N LEU A 105 -24.82 -10.13 -16.04
CA LEU A 105 -23.91 -9.21 -16.70
C LEU A 105 -24.59 -8.65 -17.94
N SER A 106 -24.70 -7.33 -18.01
CA SER A 106 -25.07 -6.61 -19.20
C SER A 106 -23.91 -5.72 -19.65
N VAL A 107 -23.59 -5.74 -20.94
CA VAL A 107 -22.57 -4.89 -21.57
C VAL A 107 -23.18 -4.34 -22.86
N ASP A 108 -23.31 -3.01 -22.94
CA ASP A 108 -23.80 -2.30 -24.14
C ASP A 108 -25.15 -2.80 -24.68
N GLY A 109 -26.00 -3.33 -23.80
CA GLY A 109 -27.34 -3.82 -24.13
C GLY A 109 -27.47 -5.34 -24.18
N ASP A 110 -26.38 -6.06 -24.45
CA ASP A 110 -26.36 -7.53 -24.42
C ASP A 110 -26.38 -8.00 -22.97
N LYS A 111 -27.31 -8.89 -22.61
CA LYS A 111 -27.48 -9.38 -21.23
C LYS A 111 -27.34 -10.89 -21.16
N LYS A 112 -26.50 -11.37 -20.24
CA LYS A 112 -26.36 -12.77 -19.88
C LYS A 112 -26.63 -12.97 -18.40
N GLU A 113 -27.31 -14.06 -18.03
CA GLU A 113 -27.64 -14.37 -16.64
C GLU A 113 -27.46 -15.86 -16.32
N LEU A 114 -26.88 -16.16 -15.15
CA LEU A 114 -26.81 -17.48 -14.56
C LEU A 114 -27.67 -17.51 -13.31
N GLU A 115 -28.58 -18.47 -13.23
CA GLU A 115 -29.32 -18.77 -12.00
C GLU A 115 -28.99 -20.19 -11.55
N LEU A 116 -28.38 -20.31 -10.37
CA LEU A 116 -28.08 -21.58 -9.73
C LEU A 116 -28.89 -21.66 -8.45
N LYS A 117 -29.79 -22.65 -8.34
CA LYS A 117 -30.69 -22.79 -7.19
C LYS A 117 -30.61 -24.20 -6.63
N SER A 118 -30.42 -24.29 -5.31
CA SER A 118 -30.44 -25.56 -4.57
C SER A 118 -31.81 -25.74 -3.94
N ASP A 119 -32.46 -26.87 -4.23
CA ASP A 119 -33.75 -27.20 -3.63
C ASP A 119 -33.62 -27.57 -2.14
N ALA A 120 -34.74 -27.97 -1.51
CA ALA A 120 -34.76 -28.36 -0.10
C ALA A 120 -33.94 -29.63 0.20
N GLN A 121 -33.60 -30.41 -0.84
CA GLN A 121 -32.82 -31.63 -0.76
C GLN A 121 -31.35 -31.40 -1.15
N GLY A 122 -30.96 -30.17 -1.48
CA GLY A 122 -29.60 -29.83 -1.89
C GLY A 122 -29.29 -30.10 -3.37
N LYS A 123 -30.31 -30.46 -4.18
CA LYS A 123 -30.12 -30.69 -5.61
C LYS A 123 -30.00 -29.35 -6.33
N LEU A 124 -28.88 -29.18 -7.02
CA LEU A 124 -28.53 -27.95 -7.72
C LEU A 124 -29.10 -27.94 -9.15
N THR A 125 -29.92 -26.93 -9.45
CA THR A 125 -30.41 -26.61 -10.78
C THR A 125 -29.65 -25.41 -11.35
N ARG A 126 -29.41 -25.40 -12.66
CA ARG A 126 -28.66 -24.34 -13.35
C ARG A 126 -29.47 -23.86 -14.55
N ARG A 127 -29.66 -22.55 -14.67
CA ARG A 127 -30.33 -21.91 -15.81
C ARG A 127 -29.40 -20.87 -16.39
N TYR A 128 -29.45 -20.75 -17.71
CA TYR A 128 -28.69 -19.75 -18.45
C TYR A 128 -29.65 -18.95 -19.34
N LEU A 129 -29.61 -17.63 -19.20
CA LEU A 129 -30.46 -16.73 -19.97
C LEU A 129 -29.60 -15.78 -20.81
N VAL A 130 -30.04 -15.53 -22.04
CA VAL A 130 -29.48 -14.53 -22.95
C VAL A 130 -30.61 -13.59 -23.37
N ASP A 131 -30.44 -12.30 -23.09
CA ASP A 131 -31.44 -11.25 -23.32
C ASP A 131 -32.83 -11.59 -22.75
N GLY A 132 -32.83 -12.17 -21.55
CA GLY A 132 -34.03 -12.58 -20.83
C GLY A 132 -34.68 -13.88 -21.32
N LYS A 133 -34.14 -14.53 -22.35
CA LYS A 133 -34.62 -15.83 -22.84
C LYS A 133 -33.76 -16.96 -22.29
N GLU A 134 -34.40 -17.94 -21.68
CA GLU A 134 -33.72 -19.16 -21.25
C GLU A 134 -33.24 -19.97 -22.46
N VAL A 135 -31.98 -20.37 -22.42
CA VAL A 135 -31.33 -21.21 -23.42
C VAL A 135 -30.74 -22.45 -22.74
N ALA A 136 -30.33 -23.44 -23.54
CA ALA A 136 -29.69 -24.64 -22.99
C ALA A 136 -28.45 -24.28 -22.16
N PHE A 137 -28.38 -24.80 -20.93
CA PHE A 137 -27.24 -24.55 -20.05
C PHE A 137 -25.95 -25.13 -20.61
N ALA A 138 -25.97 -26.36 -21.13
CA ALA A 138 -24.81 -26.97 -21.77
C ALA A 138 -24.91 -26.86 -23.31
N PRO A 139 -23.80 -26.52 -24.01
CA PRO A 139 -22.47 -26.20 -23.46
C PRO A 139 -22.29 -24.72 -23.09
N ALA A 140 -23.09 -23.81 -23.64
CA ALA A 140 -22.80 -22.37 -23.63
C ALA A 140 -22.81 -21.72 -22.23
N GLY A 141 -23.80 -22.06 -21.40
CA GLY A 141 -23.89 -21.56 -20.02
C GLY A 141 -22.82 -22.14 -19.10
N GLU A 142 -22.39 -23.39 -19.34
CA GLU A 142 -21.28 -24.01 -18.61
C GLU A 142 -19.95 -23.32 -18.91
N GLN A 143 -19.65 -23.07 -20.18
CA GLN A 143 -18.48 -22.31 -20.61
C GLN A 143 -18.50 -20.90 -20.03
N TRP A 144 -19.66 -20.22 -20.09
CA TRP A 144 -19.76 -18.88 -19.55
C TRP A 144 -19.62 -18.84 -18.03
N LEU A 145 -20.16 -19.82 -17.29
CA LEU A 145 -19.92 -19.94 -15.85
C LEU A 145 -18.41 -20.04 -15.56
N GLN A 146 -17.70 -20.94 -16.28
CA GLN A 146 -16.27 -21.13 -16.13
C GLN A 146 -15.49 -19.82 -16.37
N GLU A 147 -15.80 -19.09 -17.44
CA GLU A 147 -15.16 -17.79 -17.73
C GLU A 147 -15.37 -16.75 -16.61
N MET A 148 -16.53 -16.78 -15.95
CA MET A 148 -16.88 -15.78 -14.94
C MET A 148 -16.38 -16.14 -13.54
N MET A 149 -16.05 -17.40 -13.27
CA MET A 149 -15.62 -17.87 -11.95
C MET A 149 -14.45 -17.10 -11.34
N PRO A 150 -13.34 -16.79 -12.06
CA PRO A 150 -12.26 -15.98 -11.51
C PRO A 150 -12.75 -14.62 -11.00
N GLY A 151 -13.61 -13.96 -11.78
CA GLY A 151 -14.22 -12.68 -11.42
C GLY A 151 -15.18 -12.78 -10.23
N LEU A 152 -16.01 -13.83 -10.19
CA LEU A 152 -16.91 -14.11 -9.07
C LEU A 152 -16.13 -14.32 -7.77
N ILE A 153 -15.10 -15.17 -7.80
CA ILE A 153 -14.23 -15.47 -6.67
C ILE A 153 -13.51 -14.21 -6.20
N ALA A 154 -12.89 -13.46 -7.11
CA ALA A 154 -12.20 -12.22 -6.76
C ALA A 154 -13.17 -11.24 -6.08
N LYS A 155 -14.31 -10.91 -6.71
CA LYS A 155 -15.22 -9.89 -6.19
C LYS A 155 -15.88 -10.30 -4.87
N THR A 156 -16.29 -11.57 -4.74
CA THR A 156 -17.13 -12.01 -3.63
C THR A 156 -16.44 -12.89 -2.60
N GLY A 157 -15.37 -13.60 -2.97
CA GLY A 157 -14.76 -14.62 -2.13
C GLY A 157 -15.62 -15.87 -1.95
N ILE A 158 -16.62 -16.05 -2.82
CA ILE A 158 -17.59 -17.14 -2.75
C ILE A 158 -16.92 -18.50 -2.60
N GLY A 159 -17.36 -19.27 -1.60
CA GLY A 159 -16.87 -20.62 -1.31
C GLY A 159 -15.43 -20.72 -0.79
N LEU A 160 -14.64 -19.65 -0.82
CA LEU A 160 -13.24 -19.69 -0.39
C LEU A 160 -13.09 -19.86 1.13
N GLU A 161 -13.95 -19.24 1.93
CA GLU A 161 -13.83 -19.31 3.40
C GLU A 161 -13.96 -20.75 3.92
N ALA A 162 -15.03 -21.44 3.51
CA ALA A 162 -15.27 -22.83 3.88
C ALA A 162 -14.16 -23.76 3.34
N ARG A 163 -13.68 -23.50 2.11
CA ARG A 163 -12.59 -24.28 1.50
C ARG A 163 -11.27 -24.08 2.25
N VAL A 164 -10.94 -22.85 2.66
CA VAL A 164 -9.76 -22.56 3.49
C VAL A 164 -9.85 -23.26 4.83
N LYS A 165 -11.02 -23.21 5.50
CA LYS A 165 -11.25 -23.89 6.78
C LYS A 165 -10.99 -25.41 6.67
N ASP A 166 -11.56 -26.06 5.66
CA ASP A 166 -11.40 -27.51 5.44
C ASP A 166 -9.95 -27.88 5.14
N ILE A 167 -9.29 -27.14 4.24
CA ILE A 167 -7.90 -27.40 3.87
C ILE A 167 -6.97 -27.13 5.06
N TYR A 168 -7.20 -26.07 5.83
CA TYR A 168 -6.37 -25.78 7.01
C TYR A 168 -6.44 -26.90 8.05
N GLN A 169 -7.63 -27.45 8.30
CA GLN A 169 -7.81 -28.57 9.23
C GLN A 169 -7.07 -29.84 8.78
N LYS A 170 -7.03 -30.11 7.47
CA LYS A 170 -6.43 -31.33 6.92
C LYS A 170 -4.93 -31.21 6.63
N GLN A 171 -4.48 -30.04 6.18
CA GLN A 171 -3.16 -29.84 5.54
C GLN A 171 -2.40 -28.61 6.08
N GLY A 172 -2.98 -27.86 7.02
CA GLY A 172 -2.37 -26.65 7.59
C GLY A 172 -2.20 -25.52 6.56
N ALA A 173 -1.40 -24.51 6.90
CA ALA A 173 -1.20 -23.34 6.03
C ALA A 173 -0.54 -23.71 4.70
N LYS A 174 0.35 -24.70 4.67
CA LYS A 174 0.99 -25.16 3.43
C LYS A 174 -0.05 -25.61 2.40
N GLY A 175 -1.05 -26.38 2.81
CA GLY A 175 -2.15 -26.80 1.93
C GLY A 175 -2.95 -25.60 1.42
N VAL A 176 -3.29 -24.66 2.30
CA VAL A 176 -4.06 -23.46 1.92
C VAL A 176 -3.30 -22.60 0.92
N LEU A 177 -1.99 -22.40 1.12
CA LEU A 177 -1.15 -21.60 0.23
C LEU A 177 -0.92 -22.29 -1.12
N ALA A 178 -0.78 -23.62 -1.13
CA ALA A 178 -0.74 -24.39 -2.38
C ALA A 178 -2.06 -24.26 -3.15
N GLU A 179 -3.20 -24.30 -2.45
CA GLU A 179 -4.51 -24.11 -3.03
C GLU A 179 -4.71 -22.69 -3.57
N ALA A 180 -4.28 -21.67 -2.82
CA ALA A 180 -4.29 -20.28 -3.27
C ALA A 180 -3.49 -20.10 -4.57
N GLY A 181 -2.42 -20.88 -4.78
CA GLY A 181 -1.66 -20.88 -6.02
C GLY A 181 -2.46 -21.29 -7.27
N LYS A 182 -3.53 -22.09 -7.10
CA LYS A 182 -4.39 -22.56 -8.19
C LYS A 182 -5.48 -21.55 -8.57
N VAL A 183 -5.81 -20.62 -7.67
CA VAL A 183 -6.86 -19.62 -7.93
C VAL A 183 -6.37 -18.62 -8.97
N GLU A 184 -7.16 -18.40 -10.01
CA GLU A 184 -6.86 -17.39 -11.02
C GLU A 184 -7.07 -15.97 -10.46
N GLY A 185 -6.11 -15.07 -10.73
CA GLY A 185 -6.14 -13.66 -10.31
C GLY A 185 -5.67 -13.41 -8.88
N GLU A 186 -4.82 -12.39 -8.70
CA GLU A 186 -4.17 -12.04 -7.43
C GLU A 186 -5.14 -11.86 -6.26
N HIS A 187 -6.30 -11.23 -6.52
CA HIS A 187 -7.29 -10.93 -5.50
C HIS A 187 -7.93 -12.20 -4.91
N GLY A 188 -8.20 -13.22 -5.74
CA GLY A 188 -8.70 -14.51 -5.26
C GLY A 188 -7.67 -15.23 -4.38
N LYS A 189 -6.40 -15.22 -4.80
CA LYS A 189 -5.28 -15.77 -4.02
C LYS A 189 -5.17 -15.09 -2.65
N LEU A 190 -5.19 -13.76 -2.61
CA LEU A 190 -5.11 -13.00 -1.37
C LEU A 190 -6.33 -13.16 -0.47
N LYS A 191 -7.53 -13.37 -1.02
CA LYS A 191 -8.70 -13.72 -0.22
C LYS A 191 -8.51 -15.04 0.53
N MET A 192 -7.93 -16.05 -0.11
CA MET A 192 -7.60 -17.30 0.59
C MET A 192 -6.59 -17.06 1.71
N VAL A 193 -5.55 -16.26 1.47
CA VAL A 193 -4.59 -15.88 2.52
C VAL A 193 -5.29 -15.12 3.65
N SER A 194 -6.20 -14.19 3.34
CA SER A 194 -6.97 -13.46 4.36
C SER A 194 -7.81 -14.39 5.23
N TYR A 195 -8.52 -15.36 4.63
CA TYR A 195 -9.28 -16.34 5.40
C TYR A 195 -8.38 -17.27 6.21
N LEU A 196 -7.16 -17.54 5.75
CA LEU A 196 -6.16 -18.28 6.54
C LEU A 196 -5.75 -17.49 7.78
N LEU A 197 -5.44 -16.20 7.64
CA LEU A 197 -5.06 -15.31 8.76
C LEU A 197 -6.18 -15.17 9.82
N GLN A 198 -7.43 -15.43 9.43
CA GLN A 198 -8.62 -15.34 10.28
C GLN A 198 -9.00 -16.67 10.95
N GLN A 199 -8.24 -17.76 10.72
CA GLN A 199 -8.55 -19.04 11.36
C GLN A 199 -8.41 -18.94 12.89
N PRO A 200 -9.42 -19.38 13.67
CA PRO A 200 -9.45 -19.18 15.13
C PRO A 200 -8.30 -19.87 15.87
N ASN A 201 -7.78 -20.96 15.30
CA ASN A 201 -6.68 -21.74 15.86
C ASN A 201 -5.41 -21.66 14.99
N LEU A 202 -5.19 -20.53 14.32
CA LEU A 202 -4.02 -20.35 13.45
C LEU A 202 -2.71 -20.39 14.27
N LYS A 203 -1.89 -21.39 13.99
CA LYS A 203 -0.58 -21.57 14.66
C LYS A 203 0.37 -20.42 14.30
N PRO A 204 1.25 -19.98 15.23
CA PRO A 204 2.25 -18.95 14.93
C PRO A 204 3.11 -19.23 13.69
N ALA A 205 3.61 -20.47 13.52
CA ALA A 205 4.40 -20.85 12.36
C ALA A 205 3.60 -20.76 11.03
N ASP A 206 2.30 -21.04 11.07
CA ASP A 206 1.41 -20.95 9.91
C ASP A 206 1.14 -19.48 9.54
N MET A 207 0.97 -18.61 10.54
CA MET A 207 0.89 -17.15 10.36
C MET A 207 2.18 -16.59 9.75
N THR A 208 3.35 -16.97 10.29
CA THR A 208 4.67 -16.58 9.74
C THR A 208 4.77 -16.97 8.26
N LEU A 209 4.41 -18.21 7.92
CA LEU A 209 4.45 -18.69 6.54
C LEU A 209 3.48 -17.92 5.62
N ALA A 210 2.26 -17.65 6.09
CA ALA A 210 1.28 -16.87 5.34
C ALA A 210 1.78 -15.45 5.04
N LEU A 211 2.38 -14.76 6.02
CA LEU A 211 2.93 -13.41 5.85
C LEU A 211 4.14 -13.40 4.89
N GLN A 212 5.02 -14.39 4.99
CA GLN A 212 6.17 -14.51 4.09
C GLN A 212 5.75 -14.65 2.62
N ARG A 213 4.68 -15.42 2.38
CA ARG A 213 4.17 -15.74 1.05
C ARG A 213 3.15 -14.74 0.51
N ALA A 214 2.52 -13.93 1.35
CA ALA A 214 1.50 -12.98 0.94
C ALA A 214 1.94 -12.08 -0.23
N GLY A 215 3.17 -11.54 -0.17
CA GLY A 215 3.73 -10.70 -1.22
C GLY A 215 4.08 -11.44 -2.51
N ASP A 216 4.05 -12.77 -2.54
CA ASP A 216 4.30 -13.56 -3.76
C ASP A 216 3.00 -13.73 -4.59
N TYR A 217 1.85 -13.42 -4.01
CA TYR A 217 0.53 -13.60 -4.63
C TYR A 217 -0.06 -12.33 -5.23
N THR A 218 0.57 -11.16 -5.01
CA THR A 218 0.09 -9.90 -5.58
C THR A 218 1.23 -8.97 -5.96
N SER A 219 1.02 -8.21 -7.02
CA SER A 219 1.80 -7.03 -7.37
C SER A 219 1.15 -5.73 -6.86
N SER A 220 -0.07 -5.81 -6.31
CA SER A 220 -0.83 -4.66 -5.79
C SER A 220 -0.44 -4.34 -4.35
N ASP A 221 0.29 -3.23 -4.18
CA ASP A 221 0.63 -2.68 -2.88
C ASP A 221 -0.58 -2.45 -1.99
N TYR A 222 -1.70 -2.03 -2.59
CA TYR A 222 -2.94 -1.78 -1.87
C TYR A 222 -3.53 -3.08 -1.28
N GLU A 223 -3.55 -4.16 -2.05
CA GLU A 223 -4.11 -5.43 -1.58
C GLU A 223 -3.20 -6.09 -0.54
N LEU A 224 -1.89 -6.03 -0.74
CA LEU A 224 -0.93 -6.49 0.27
C LEU A 224 -1.06 -5.66 1.56
N SER A 225 -1.13 -4.33 1.46
CA SER A 225 -1.36 -3.44 2.61
C SER A 225 -2.66 -3.76 3.34
N LYS A 226 -3.75 -3.96 2.60
CA LYS A 226 -5.05 -4.32 3.17
C LYS A 226 -4.99 -5.64 3.92
N LEU A 227 -4.33 -6.66 3.37
CA LEU A 227 -4.12 -7.94 4.05
C LEU A 227 -3.32 -7.75 5.35
N LEU A 228 -2.19 -7.05 5.28
CA LEU A 228 -1.31 -6.84 6.44
C LEU A 228 -2.01 -6.07 7.55
N ARG A 229 -2.79 -5.03 7.23
CA ARG A 229 -3.55 -4.26 8.23
C ARG A 229 -4.66 -5.05 8.93
N ASN A 230 -5.02 -6.23 8.43
CA ASN A 230 -5.96 -7.13 9.10
C ASN A 230 -5.26 -8.11 10.05
N VAL A 231 -3.93 -8.10 10.16
CA VAL A 231 -3.20 -8.95 11.12
C VAL A 231 -3.48 -8.45 12.55
N PRO A 232 -3.96 -9.29 13.48
CA PRO A 232 -4.31 -8.83 14.82
C PRO A 232 -3.09 -8.38 15.62
N ALA A 233 -3.23 -7.30 16.40
CA ALA A 233 -2.17 -6.75 17.25
C ALA A 233 -1.60 -7.78 18.24
N SER A 234 -2.41 -8.75 18.71
CA SER A 234 -1.97 -9.85 19.58
C SER A 234 -0.91 -10.76 18.94
N TYR A 235 -0.90 -10.87 17.60
CA TYR A 235 0.16 -11.57 16.87
C TYR A 235 1.40 -10.68 16.71
N LEU A 236 1.21 -9.39 16.45
CA LEU A 236 2.29 -8.44 16.24
C LEU A 236 3.12 -8.16 17.50
N GLY A 237 2.58 -8.42 18.70
CA GLY A 237 3.36 -8.38 19.95
C GLY A 237 4.41 -9.48 20.07
N LYS A 238 4.34 -10.55 19.25
CA LYS A 238 5.30 -11.65 19.25
C LYS A 238 6.42 -11.35 18.26
N GLN A 239 7.66 -11.33 18.75
CA GLN A 239 8.82 -10.87 17.98
C GLN A 239 8.99 -11.58 16.62
N GLU A 240 8.93 -12.92 16.58
CA GLU A 240 9.08 -13.68 15.32
C GLU A 240 8.05 -13.27 14.26
N LEU A 241 6.80 -13.08 14.70
CA LEU A 241 5.69 -12.69 13.83
C LEU A 241 5.80 -11.24 13.38
N ALA A 242 6.22 -10.35 14.27
CA ALA A 242 6.50 -8.97 13.90
C ALA A 242 7.61 -8.86 12.86
N ASN A 243 8.64 -9.71 12.92
CA ASN A 243 9.71 -9.74 11.93
C ASN A 243 9.19 -10.20 10.56
N ALA A 244 8.32 -11.22 10.53
CA ALA A 244 7.69 -11.67 9.29
C ALA A 244 6.76 -10.60 8.70
N TYR A 245 5.99 -9.93 9.55
CA TYR A 245 5.16 -8.79 9.19
C TYR A 245 5.98 -7.65 8.59
N LEU A 246 7.07 -7.24 9.24
CA LEU A 246 7.97 -6.18 8.77
C LEU A 246 8.64 -6.54 7.44
N SER A 247 9.01 -7.82 7.26
CA SER A 247 9.54 -8.31 5.98
C SER A 247 8.51 -8.18 4.85
N ALA A 248 7.24 -8.52 5.13
CA ALA A 248 6.16 -8.35 4.16
C ALA A 248 5.86 -6.85 3.89
N ALA A 249 5.87 -6.02 4.93
CA ALA A 249 5.72 -4.56 4.80
C ALA A 249 6.82 -3.94 3.93
N GLY A 250 8.05 -4.47 4.01
CA GLY A 250 9.17 -4.04 3.17
C GLY A 250 8.98 -4.31 1.67
N LYS A 251 8.12 -5.26 1.30
CA LYS A 251 7.77 -5.56 -0.11
C LYS A 251 6.77 -4.56 -0.71
N VAL A 252 6.07 -3.78 0.12
CA VAL A 252 5.13 -2.76 -0.36
C VAL A 252 5.92 -1.60 -0.95
N SER A 253 5.71 -1.24 -2.22
CA SER A 253 6.48 -0.21 -2.91
C SER A 253 5.92 1.20 -2.67
N SER A 254 4.60 1.35 -2.68
CA SER A 254 3.90 2.60 -2.38
C SER A 254 4.16 3.06 -0.95
N ASP A 255 4.82 4.21 -0.81
CA ASP A 255 5.08 4.84 0.49
C ASP A 255 3.81 5.06 1.31
N TYR A 256 2.71 5.42 0.65
CA TYR A 256 1.42 5.66 1.29
C TYR A 256 0.80 4.36 1.84
N GLU A 257 0.90 3.25 1.11
CA GLU A 257 0.38 1.97 1.60
C GLU A 257 1.33 1.36 2.64
N LYS A 258 2.65 1.46 2.44
CA LYS A 258 3.66 1.06 3.42
C LYS A 258 3.49 1.83 4.73
N SER A 259 3.19 3.13 4.67
CA SER A 259 2.98 3.93 5.88
C SER A 259 1.75 3.47 6.67
N LYS A 260 0.65 3.09 6.02
CA LYS A 260 -0.51 2.52 6.73
C LYS A 260 -0.18 1.18 7.40
N VAL A 261 0.59 0.33 6.74
CA VAL A 261 1.03 -0.97 7.28
C VAL A 261 1.93 -0.78 8.50
N LEU A 262 2.89 0.13 8.42
CA LEU A 262 3.79 0.45 9.54
C LEU A 262 3.04 1.15 10.68
N ALA A 263 2.10 2.04 10.37
CA ALA A 263 1.27 2.69 11.38
C ALA A 263 0.47 1.68 12.19
N HIS A 264 -0.11 0.66 11.54
CA HIS A 264 -0.81 -0.44 12.20
C HIS A 264 0.09 -1.23 13.16
N LEU A 265 1.34 -1.52 12.77
CA LEU A 265 2.30 -2.12 13.69
C LEU A 265 2.55 -1.22 14.90
N LEU A 266 2.75 0.08 14.70
CA LEU A 266 2.98 1.04 15.78
C LEU A 266 1.76 1.26 16.70
N ASP A 267 0.55 0.82 16.31
CA ASP A 267 -0.63 0.77 17.20
C ASP A 267 -0.59 -0.43 18.14
N THR A 268 0.29 -1.40 17.90
CA THR A 268 0.41 -2.60 18.74
C THR A 268 1.05 -2.23 20.08
N PRO A 269 0.40 -2.54 21.23
CA PRO A 269 0.98 -2.28 22.53
C PRO A 269 2.17 -3.21 22.80
N ASN A 270 3.11 -2.76 23.65
CA ASN A 270 4.21 -3.56 24.17
C ASN A 270 5.11 -4.20 23.10
N LEU A 271 5.40 -3.49 21.99
CA LEU A 271 6.40 -3.94 21.03
C LEU A 271 7.77 -4.10 21.71
N SER A 272 8.45 -5.22 21.42
CA SER A 272 9.81 -5.45 21.91
C SER A 272 10.77 -4.39 21.36
N LYS A 273 11.85 -4.07 22.08
CA LYS A 273 12.90 -3.15 21.60
C LYS A 273 13.44 -3.58 20.22
N GLN A 274 13.67 -4.88 20.03
CA GLN A 274 14.16 -5.41 18.76
C GLN A 274 13.18 -5.16 17.60
N THR A 275 11.88 -5.39 17.83
CA THR A 275 10.83 -5.12 16.84
C THR A 275 10.75 -3.63 16.53
N THR A 276 10.82 -2.78 17.55
CA THR A 276 10.83 -1.32 17.41
C THR A 276 12.02 -0.84 16.58
N ASP A 277 13.22 -1.34 16.86
CA ASP A 277 14.43 -0.98 16.11
C ASP A 277 14.35 -1.44 14.64
N GLN A 278 13.75 -2.60 14.36
CA GLN A 278 13.48 -3.05 12.99
C GLN A 278 12.41 -2.21 12.31
N ALA A 279 11.35 -1.82 13.02
CA ALA A 279 10.31 -0.93 12.48
C ALA A 279 10.92 0.41 12.04
N LEU A 280 11.80 1.01 12.86
CA LEU A 280 12.52 2.23 12.49
C LEU A 280 13.36 2.06 11.21
N LYS A 281 14.02 0.91 11.02
CA LYS A 281 14.75 0.60 9.78
C LYS A 281 13.82 0.55 8.57
N VAL A 282 12.66 -0.11 8.68
CA VAL A 282 11.69 -0.19 7.57
C VAL A 282 11.06 1.17 7.29
N ILE A 283 10.76 1.97 8.32
CA ILE A 283 10.30 3.37 8.16
C ILE A 283 11.34 4.18 7.37
N GLY A 284 12.63 3.97 7.62
CA GLY A 284 13.71 4.62 6.88
C GLY A 284 13.73 4.32 5.37
N THR A 285 13.06 3.25 4.92
CA THR A 285 12.93 2.90 3.49
C THR A 285 11.78 3.60 2.78
N VAL A 286 10.93 4.33 3.52
CA VAL A 286 9.86 5.15 2.94
C VAL A 286 10.52 6.38 2.29
N SER A 287 10.26 6.60 1.00
CA SER A 287 10.93 7.68 0.25
C SER A 287 10.33 9.04 0.57
N SER A 288 9.00 9.12 0.71
CA SER A 288 8.26 10.32 1.08
C SER A 288 8.56 10.74 2.53
N ASP A 289 9.25 11.86 2.71
CA ASP A 289 9.46 12.46 4.03
C ASP A 289 8.16 12.85 4.73
N TYR A 290 7.11 13.17 3.97
CA TYR A 290 5.79 13.45 4.54
C TYR A 290 5.19 12.20 5.20
N GLU A 291 5.29 11.04 4.54
CA GLU A 291 4.81 9.76 5.11
C GLU A 291 5.73 9.27 6.25
N LYS A 292 7.06 9.43 6.14
CA LYS A 292 7.98 9.22 7.28
C LYS A 292 7.64 10.13 8.46
N GLY A 293 7.37 11.40 8.20
CA GLY A 293 6.97 12.39 9.20
C GLY A 293 5.73 11.92 9.97
N LYS A 294 4.68 11.45 9.28
CA LYS A 294 3.49 10.87 9.93
C LYS A 294 3.82 9.68 10.84
N LEU A 295 4.66 8.75 10.36
CA LEU A 295 5.08 7.58 11.13
C LEU A 295 5.88 7.98 12.37
N VAL A 296 6.80 8.94 12.22
CA VAL A 296 7.59 9.51 13.33
C VAL A 296 6.68 10.21 14.34
N GLN A 297 5.70 11.00 13.90
CA GLN A 297 4.71 11.61 14.82
C GLN A 297 3.96 10.57 15.64
N LYS A 298 3.54 9.49 14.98
CA LYS A 298 2.86 8.37 15.64
C LYS A 298 3.77 7.67 16.65
N PHE A 299 5.04 7.45 16.27
CA PHE A 299 6.06 6.89 17.14
C PHE A 299 6.31 7.77 18.38
N ILE A 300 6.48 9.08 18.18
CA ILE A 300 6.68 10.06 19.26
C ILE A 300 5.49 10.09 20.23
N SER A 301 4.27 9.94 19.72
CA SER A 301 3.07 9.94 20.57
C SER A 301 3.01 8.74 21.52
N ASN A 302 3.78 7.68 21.25
CA ASN A 302 3.92 6.52 22.13
C ASN A 302 5.19 6.64 23.00
N LYS A 303 5.01 7.08 24.25
CA LYS A 303 6.10 7.34 25.21
C LYS A 303 7.01 6.13 25.45
N GLU A 304 6.45 4.93 25.54
CA GLU A 304 7.24 3.72 25.81
C GLU A 304 8.11 3.30 24.62
N LEU A 305 7.62 3.51 23.39
CA LEU A 305 8.43 3.27 22.18
C LEU A 305 9.60 4.24 22.10
N LEU A 306 9.34 5.55 22.30
CA LEU A 306 10.38 6.55 22.17
C LEU A 306 11.47 6.41 23.25
N LYS A 307 11.09 6.11 24.50
CA LYS A 307 12.01 6.00 25.63
C LYS A 307 13.21 5.09 25.36
N ASN A 308 13.01 4.02 24.60
CA ASN A 308 14.02 3.01 24.30
C ASN A 308 14.71 3.19 22.94
N SER A 309 14.34 4.22 22.17
CA SER A 309 14.74 4.37 20.77
C SER A 309 15.03 5.83 20.36
N TYR A 310 15.41 6.70 21.29
CA TYR A 310 15.78 8.10 20.98
C TYR A 310 16.87 8.20 19.90
N GLN A 311 18.00 7.52 20.09
CA GLN A 311 19.12 7.54 19.14
C GLN A 311 18.67 7.10 17.73
N GLY A 312 17.91 6.00 17.63
CA GLY A 312 17.38 5.50 16.35
C GLY A 312 16.38 6.47 15.72
N THR A 313 15.54 7.12 16.53
CA THR A 313 14.57 8.13 16.08
C THR A 313 15.26 9.38 15.58
N PHE A 314 16.28 9.88 16.29
CA PHE A 314 17.08 11.03 15.88
C PHE A 314 17.85 10.74 14.59
N GLY A 315 18.46 9.56 14.47
CA GLY A 315 19.12 9.12 13.24
C GLY A 315 18.15 9.05 12.04
N LEU A 316 16.94 8.53 12.25
CA LEU A 316 15.90 8.50 11.22
C LEU A 316 15.50 9.91 10.77
N ILE A 317 15.24 10.82 11.71
CA ILE A 317 14.89 12.22 11.40
C ILE A 317 16.04 12.91 10.66
N GLY A 318 17.29 12.69 11.07
CA GLY A 318 18.46 13.27 10.42
C GLY A 318 18.59 12.90 8.93
N ASN A 319 18.06 11.74 8.54
CA ASN A 319 18.05 11.24 7.16
C ASN A 319 16.87 11.74 6.31
N PHE A 320 16.01 12.62 6.83
CA PHE A 320 14.99 13.25 6.00
C PHE A 320 15.65 14.21 5.00
N SER A 321 15.06 14.40 3.84
CA SER A 321 15.51 15.41 2.86
C SER A 321 14.83 16.76 3.12
N SER A 322 13.57 16.75 3.55
CA SER A 322 12.76 17.92 3.88
C SER A 322 13.12 18.48 5.25
N ASP A 323 13.74 19.66 5.27
CA ASP A 323 14.02 20.42 6.49
C ASP A 323 12.76 20.77 7.28
N TYR A 324 11.64 21.00 6.59
CA TYR A 324 10.34 21.22 7.23
C TYR A 324 9.91 19.98 8.03
N GLU A 325 9.99 18.78 7.44
CA GLU A 325 9.60 17.55 8.15
C GLU A 325 10.60 17.19 9.26
N LYS A 326 11.90 17.48 9.09
CA LYS A 326 12.90 17.39 10.18
C LYS A 326 12.48 18.27 11.35
N SER A 327 12.32 19.56 11.08
CA SER A 327 12.01 20.58 12.09
C SER A 327 10.71 20.28 12.81
N LYS A 328 9.66 19.90 12.08
CA LYS A 328 8.38 19.49 12.64
C LYS A 328 8.48 18.26 13.54
N SER A 329 9.25 17.26 13.13
CA SER A 329 9.47 16.04 13.92
C SER A 329 10.23 16.34 15.21
N ILE A 330 11.29 17.14 15.15
CA ILE A 330 12.09 17.53 16.33
C ILE A 330 11.27 18.36 17.29
N GLN A 331 10.54 19.38 16.80
CA GLN A 331 9.65 20.19 17.64
C GLN A 331 8.59 19.34 18.35
N SER A 332 8.12 18.28 17.69
CA SER A 332 7.13 17.38 18.28
C SER A 332 7.72 16.55 19.43
N ILE A 333 8.98 16.11 19.32
CA ILE A 333 9.71 15.48 20.42
C ILE A 333 9.85 16.45 21.58
N LEU A 334 10.38 17.65 21.32
CA LEU A 334 10.61 18.68 22.33
C LEU A 334 9.31 19.07 23.06
N LYS A 335 8.18 19.12 22.34
CA LYS A 335 6.87 19.45 22.91
C LYS A 335 6.33 18.36 23.83
N GLN A 336 6.51 17.09 23.48
CA GLN A 336 5.83 15.97 24.14
C GLN A 336 6.70 15.26 25.18
N HIS A 337 8.02 15.42 25.14
CA HIS A 337 8.96 14.68 25.96
C HIS A 337 10.01 15.59 26.59
N ALA A 338 10.35 15.31 27.85
CA ALA A 338 11.50 15.90 28.51
C ALA A 338 12.75 15.12 28.10
N LEU A 339 13.75 15.82 27.56
CA LEU A 339 15.01 15.21 27.15
C LEU A 339 16.06 15.34 28.24
N SER A 340 16.88 14.31 28.41
CA SER A 340 18.08 14.36 29.25
C SER A 340 19.19 15.17 28.57
N ALA A 341 20.22 15.54 29.34
CA ALA A 341 21.39 16.23 28.77
C ALA A 341 22.04 15.42 27.64
N ALA A 342 22.19 14.10 27.82
CA ALA A 342 22.73 13.20 26.79
C ALA A 342 21.87 13.19 25.51
N GLN A 343 20.54 13.21 25.65
CA GLN A 343 19.63 13.25 24.49
C GLN A 343 19.70 14.59 23.75
N PHE A 344 19.91 15.71 24.45
CA PHE A 344 20.20 16.98 23.78
C PHE A 344 21.54 16.95 23.04
N GLN A 345 22.57 16.32 23.60
CA GLN A 345 23.87 16.15 22.93
C GLN A 345 23.73 15.33 21.64
N GLU A 346 22.87 14.32 21.62
CA GLU A 346 22.57 13.54 20.40
C GLU A 346 21.72 14.30 19.39
N LEU A 347 20.79 15.16 19.86
CA LEU A 347 19.85 15.87 19.01
C LEU A 347 20.46 17.10 18.32
N LEU A 348 21.37 17.83 18.99
CA LEU A 348 22.00 19.04 18.43
C LEU A 348 22.69 18.83 17.07
N PRO A 349 23.45 17.74 16.84
CA PRO A 349 23.99 17.43 15.51
C PRO A 349 22.91 17.25 14.44
N VAL A 350 21.74 16.71 14.78
CA VAL A 350 20.61 16.58 13.85
C VAL A 350 20.05 17.96 13.49
N VAL A 351 19.92 18.86 14.47
CA VAL A 351 19.48 20.25 14.25
C VAL A 351 20.49 21.02 13.38
N ARG A 352 21.79 20.80 13.60
CA ARG A 352 22.86 21.42 12.79
C ARG A 352 22.72 21.12 11.30
N ASN A 353 22.25 19.92 10.96
CA ASN A 353 22.10 19.45 9.58
C ASN A 353 20.77 19.86 8.90
N ILE A 354 20.03 20.80 9.50
CA ILE A 354 18.92 21.50 8.83
C ILE A 354 19.52 22.61 7.96
N SER A 355 19.20 22.63 6.67
CA SER A 355 19.77 23.64 5.75
C SER A 355 19.00 24.96 5.81
N SER A 356 17.68 24.91 5.94
CA SER A 356 16.83 26.09 6.10
C SER A 356 17.10 26.78 7.44
N ASP A 357 17.64 27.99 7.38
CA ASP A 357 17.86 28.86 8.54
C ASP A 357 16.61 29.10 9.36
N TYR A 358 15.47 29.30 8.69
CA TYR A 358 14.17 29.48 9.34
C TYR A 358 13.76 28.24 10.14
N GLU A 359 13.85 27.05 9.54
CA GLU A 359 13.48 25.81 10.23
C GLU A 359 14.47 25.47 11.36
N LYS A 360 15.77 25.73 11.17
CA LYS A 360 16.80 25.55 12.19
C LYS A 360 16.57 26.48 13.39
N SER A 361 16.37 27.77 13.15
CA SER A 361 16.02 28.77 14.18
C SER A 361 14.76 28.37 14.93
N LYS A 362 13.72 27.92 14.22
CA LYS A 362 12.48 27.47 14.84
C LYS A 362 12.68 26.30 15.81
N VAL A 363 13.51 25.32 15.45
CA VAL A 363 13.87 24.21 16.33
C VAL A 363 14.69 24.68 17.53
N LEU A 364 15.72 25.49 17.30
CA LEU A 364 16.58 26.02 18.36
C LEU A 364 15.78 26.81 19.40
N ARG A 365 14.88 27.70 18.95
CA ARG A 365 13.99 28.45 19.84
C ARG A 365 13.06 27.55 20.66
N ALA A 366 12.60 26.44 20.10
CA ALA A 366 11.80 25.46 20.83
C ALA A 366 12.64 24.63 21.83
N MET A 367 13.94 24.46 21.55
CA MET A 367 14.89 23.72 22.37
C MET A 367 15.40 24.53 23.56
N ALA A 368 15.72 25.81 23.36
CA ALA A 368 16.36 26.67 24.35
C ALA A 368 15.71 26.68 25.75
N PRO A 369 14.37 26.87 25.90
CA PRO A 369 13.74 26.87 27.22
C PRO A 369 13.69 25.50 27.90
N LYS A 370 14.14 24.43 27.21
CA LYS A 370 14.14 23.05 27.70
C LYS A 370 15.54 22.54 28.01
N LEU A 371 16.59 23.32 27.74
CA LEU A 371 17.96 22.95 28.09
C LEU A 371 18.12 22.94 29.61
N PRO A 372 18.86 21.97 30.19
CA PRO A 372 19.21 22.01 31.60
C PRO A 372 20.04 23.26 31.93
N GLY A 373 19.61 24.04 32.93
CA GLY A 373 20.20 25.35 33.25
C GLY A 373 21.66 25.29 33.73
N ASP A 374 22.08 24.18 34.32
CA ASP A 374 23.43 23.91 34.82
C ASP A 374 24.36 23.30 33.75
N ALA A 375 23.85 22.97 32.57
CA ALA A 375 24.61 22.32 31.51
C ALA A 375 25.33 23.34 30.60
N THR A 376 26.38 23.99 31.11
CA THR A 376 27.18 24.97 30.35
C THR A 376 27.70 24.42 29.02
N ALA A 377 28.14 23.16 28.98
CA ALA A 377 28.59 22.52 27.74
C ALA A 377 27.48 22.43 26.67
N LEU A 378 26.25 22.13 27.08
CA LEU A 378 25.10 22.08 26.17
C LEU A 378 24.73 23.45 25.63
N ARG A 379 24.80 24.50 26.46
CA ARG A 379 24.59 25.88 25.99
C ARG A 379 25.65 26.27 24.95
N GLN A 380 26.91 25.93 25.18
CA GLN A 380 27.97 26.16 24.19
C GLN A 380 27.74 25.40 22.88
N ASP A 381 27.28 24.14 22.94
CA ASP A 381 26.99 23.36 21.75
C ASP A 381 25.78 23.91 20.99
N TYR A 382 24.74 24.37 21.71
CA TYR A 382 23.63 25.12 21.10
C TYR A 382 24.14 26.36 20.36
N GLU A 383 24.98 27.20 20.98
CA GLU A 383 25.54 28.41 20.36
C GLU A 383 26.35 28.08 19.10
N LYS A 384 27.14 26.99 19.11
CA LYS A 384 27.88 26.52 17.93
C LYS A 384 26.94 26.13 16.78
N VAL A 385 25.77 25.56 17.09
CA VAL A 385 24.75 25.24 16.09
C VAL A 385 24.07 26.51 15.59
N ALA A 386 23.69 27.43 16.49
CA ALA A 386 23.08 28.71 16.13
C ALA A 386 23.97 29.52 15.18
N LYS A 387 25.29 29.55 15.41
CA LYS A 387 26.28 30.21 14.55
C LYS A 387 26.37 29.65 13.12
N THR A 388 25.71 28.53 12.82
CA THR A 388 25.59 28.02 11.43
C THR A 388 24.39 28.59 10.67
N ILE A 389 23.56 29.40 11.33
CA ILE A 389 22.47 30.13 10.69
C ILE A 389 23.08 31.31 9.92
N SER A 390 22.79 31.41 8.62
CA SER A 390 23.33 32.48 7.78
C SER A 390 22.48 33.75 7.84
N SER A 391 21.17 33.61 8.07
CA SER A 391 20.25 34.74 8.26
C SER A 391 20.44 35.38 9.63
N ASP A 392 20.94 36.62 9.67
CA ASP A 392 21.10 37.40 10.91
C ASP A 392 19.82 37.49 11.74
N TYR A 393 18.67 37.60 11.06
CA TYR A 393 17.36 37.68 11.70
C TYR A 393 17.01 36.39 12.44
N GLU A 394 17.23 35.24 11.80
CA GLU A 394 16.95 33.94 12.39
C GLU A 394 18.00 33.56 13.45
N TYR A 395 19.27 33.91 13.23
CA TYR A 395 20.34 33.76 14.22
C TYR A 395 20.01 34.51 15.50
N ARG A 396 19.63 35.80 15.38
CA ARG A 396 19.30 36.64 16.54
C ARG A 396 18.14 36.04 17.34
N LYS A 397 17.06 35.62 16.68
CA LYS A 397 15.94 34.97 17.38
C LYS A 397 16.33 33.68 18.10
N ALA A 398 17.24 32.89 17.52
CA ALA A 398 17.73 31.68 18.15
C ALA A 398 18.58 31.98 19.39
N MET A 399 19.42 33.02 19.34
CA MET A 399 20.23 33.46 20.49
C MET A 399 19.39 34.12 21.58
N GLU A 400 18.45 35.00 21.23
CA GLU A 400 17.52 35.65 22.17
C GLU A 400 16.66 34.63 22.96
N ALA A 401 16.42 33.44 22.40
CA ALA A 401 15.67 32.39 23.09
C ALA A 401 16.52 31.62 24.11
N LEU A 402 17.86 31.71 24.01
CA LEU A 402 18.81 31.04 24.91
C LEU A 402 19.09 31.86 26.16
N ASP A 403 19.16 33.19 26.01
CA ASP A 403 19.32 34.18 27.08
C ASP A 403 18.10 34.20 28.02
#